data_AF-A0A964QHD2-F1
#
_entry.id   AF-A0A964QHD2-F1
#
_cell.length_a   1.000
_cell.length_b   1.000
_cell.length_c   1.000
_cell.angle_alpha   90.00
_cell.angle_beta   90.00
_cell.angle_gamma   90.00
#
_symmetry.space_group_name_H-M   'P 1'
#
loop_
_entity.id
_entity.type
_entity.pdbx_description
1 polymer ?
#
loop_
_entity_poly.entity_id
_entity_poly.type
_entity_poly.pdbx_seq_one_letter_code
_entity_poly.pdbx_strand_id
1 'polypeptide(L)'
;MPRSISFFLLVVSFGILFAGCTPSEPDKSLEDFTFTESDLERVAEIAGSGAIDLTQPSSTEVLSVAQNTGSSVLTETVAVTKNPEKQAFYDSLRMAVQDQGENLYKVNNPFLNVRVSMDVSSELVRRLGQGEVLTVTEIPNAGWAKVKLGDGKEGYVAFRYIAKLVTEAKLPDEKKKFEGQYFVDFQFLNIRKDPSSQAEKIGELPGEAILKPISMSGEWARVAHDGKEGYVSSQYLKPFLPAFLVRQDDYAVSILQYQADDSASIAALGKHIAALKNAGKKVVTLKALYDTVLAQETRDARISPDMVILTVVGVSAKNVRAVSDALDGAGVGATIFLRTKDIGLSGITEKMILNLLANGNDLQSSGHTGDDLRSMTDAQVMLEFGQSKKLIEDISKREVSSFAYPSGGVNDRIMKLASEYGYLFGLTQTPDRKFTRAQFLRLPSLYVTSGMTADDIVKLAQ
;
A
#
# COMPACT_ATOMS: atom_id res chain seq x y z
N MET A 1 -49.19 -52.22 -19.89
CA MET A 1 -48.43 -53.06 -20.84
C MET A 1 -48.45 -52.37 -22.21
N PRO A 2 -47.39 -52.42 -23.04
CA PRO A 2 -45.97 -52.65 -22.73
C PRO A 2 -44.96 -51.74 -23.50
N ARG A 3 -43.72 -51.70 -22.95
CA ARG A 3 -42.35 -51.72 -23.56
C ARG A 3 -41.90 -50.52 -24.46
N SER A 4 -40.85 -49.77 -24.12
CA SER A 4 -39.40 -50.08 -24.05
C SER A 4 -38.80 -50.58 -25.38
N ILE A 5 -37.70 -49.97 -25.85
CA ILE A 5 -36.45 -50.63 -26.28
C ILE A 5 -35.43 -49.58 -26.80
N SER A 6 -34.22 -49.64 -26.24
CA SER A 6 -32.96 -49.00 -26.68
C SER A 6 -32.45 -49.55 -28.03
N PHE A 7 -31.59 -48.85 -28.77
CA PHE A 7 -30.27 -49.39 -29.18
C PHE A 7 -29.37 -48.36 -29.89
N PHE A 8 -28.08 -48.53 -29.60
CA PHE A 8 -26.86 -47.92 -30.12
C PHE A 8 -26.67 -48.14 -31.63
N LEU A 9 -26.01 -47.22 -32.34
CA LEU A 9 -25.16 -47.61 -33.48
C LEU A 9 -23.90 -46.75 -33.60
N LEU A 10 -22.77 -47.45 -33.48
CA LEU A 10 -21.40 -47.01 -33.71
C LEU A 10 -21.06 -47.34 -35.18
N VAL A 11 -20.54 -46.38 -35.93
CA VAL A 11 -19.91 -46.64 -37.23
C VAL A 11 -18.51 -46.05 -37.24
N VAL A 12 -17.54 -46.94 -37.08
CA VAL A 12 -16.15 -46.75 -37.49
C VAL A 12 -16.07 -47.20 -38.95
N SER A 13 -15.47 -46.41 -39.82
CA SER A 13 -15.04 -46.87 -41.14
C SER A 13 -13.72 -46.22 -41.51
N PHE A 14 -12.71 -47.08 -41.56
CA PHE A 14 -11.36 -46.87 -42.06
C PHE A 14 -11.36 -46.57 -43.56
N GLY A 15 -10.47 -45.66 -43.99
CA GLY A 15 -9.95 -45.59 -45.36
C GLY A 15 -8.45 -45.38 -45.30
N ILE A 16 -7.68 -46.42 -45.64
CA ILE A 16 -6.22 -46.43 -45.64
C ILE A 16 -5.69 -46.52 -47.08
N LEU A 17 -4.72 -45.64 -47.35
CA LEU A 17 -3.55 -45.69 -48.26
C LEU A 17 -3.72 -45.96 -49.77
N PHE A 18 -3.19 -45.00 -50.55
CA PHE A 18 -2.10 -45.30 -51.48
C PHE A 18 -0.95 -44.30 -51.30
N ALA A 19 0.27 -44.82 -51.39
CA ALA A 19 1.54 -44.21 -51.09
C ALA A 19 2.14 -43.39 -52.25
N GLY A 20 2.97 -42.41 -51.91
CA GLY A 20 3.91 -41.71 -52.81
C GLY A 20 4.80 -40.73 -52.03
N CYS A 21 6.12 -40.93 -52.05
CA CYS A 21 7.12 -40.28 -51.19
C CYS A 21 7.51 -38.84 -51.62
N THR A 22 7.48 -37.90 -50.65
CA THR A 22 8.45 -36.87 -50.17
C THR A 22 9.43 -36.10 -51.14
N PRO A 23 10.14 -35.03 -50.72
CA PRO A 23 9.67 -33.62 -50.70
C PRO A 23 10.68 -32.60 -51.31
N SER A 24 10.28 -31.36 -51.61
CA SER A 24 11.11 -30.15 -51.42
C SER A 24 10.37 -28.88 -51.87
N GLU A 25 10.19 -27.93 -50.96
CA GLU A 25 10.10 -26.51 -51.29
C GLU A 25 10.87 -25.71 -50.23
N PRO A 26 11.75 -24.77 -50.63
CA PRO A 26 12.40 -23.83 -49.73
C PRO A 26 11.59 -22.52 -49.60
N ASP A 27 11.59 -22.02 -48.36
CA ASP A 27 11.60 -20.62 -47.90
C ASP A 27 10.95 -19.50 -48.75
N LYS A 28 9.91 -18.88 -48.19
CA LYS A 28 9.51 -17.49 -48.50
C LYS A 28 9.42 -16.70 -47.20
N SER A 29 10.52 -16.04 -46.89
CA SER A 29 10.62 -14.93 -45.95
C SER A 29 10.32 -13.60 -46.66
N LEU A 30 9.70 -12.69 -45.90
CA LEU A 30 9.90 -11.23 -45.97
C LEU A 30 9.26 -10.39 -47.11
N GLU A 31 7.98 -10.51 -47.44
CA GLU A 31 7.26 -9.44 -48.18
C GLU A 31 5.79 -9.28 -47.77
N ASP A 32 5.50 -8.94 -46.50
CA ASP A 32 4.14 -8.44 -46.17
C ASP A 32 4.13 -7.46 -44.97
N PHE A 33 5.13 -6.57 -44.92
CA PHE A 33 5.12 -5.39 -44.05
C PHE A 33 5.60 -4.17 -44.84
N THR A 34 4.72 -3.61 -45.65
CA THR A 34 4.91 -2.25 -46.18
C THR A 34 3.84 -1.34 -45.59
N PHE A 35 4.30 -0.26 -44.93
CA PHE A 35 3.44 0.80 -44.42
C PHE A 35 2.65 1.40 -45.58
N THR A 36 1.32 1.41 -45.47
CA THR A 36 0.44 1.96 -46.51
C THR A 36 0.17 3.45 -46.27
N GLU A 37 -0.24 4.19 -47.30
CA GLU A 37 -0.71 5.58 -47.13
C GLU A 37 -1.86 5.68 -46.11
N SER A 38 -2.66 4.63 -45.97
CA SER A 38 -3.74 4.55 -44.97
C SER A 38 -3.24 4.45 -43.52
N ASP A 39 -2.00 4.01 -43.29
CA ASP A 39 -1.39 3.99 -41.95
C ASP A 39 -0.83 5.37 -41.57
N LEU A 40 -0.38 6.16 -42.55
CA LEU A 40 0.04 7.56 -42.38
C LEU A 40 -1.13 8.48 -42.01
N GLU A 41 -2.31 8.26 -42.60
CA GLU A 41 -3.53 9.00 -42.26
C GLU A 41 -4.00 8.70 -40.83
N ARG A 42 -3.83 7.46 -40.36
CA ARG A 42 -4.19 7.04 -39.00
C ARG A 42 -3.27 7.66 -37.94
N VAL A 43 -2.00 7.91 -38.27
CA VAL A 43 -1.04 8.63 -37.42
C VAL A 43 -1.34 10.13 -37.38
N ALA A 44 -1.76 10.73 -38.51
CA ALA A 44 -2.14 12.13 -38.59
C ALA A 44 -3.41 12.45 -37.76
N GLU A 45 -4.36 11.51 -37.69
CA GLU A 45 -5.57 11.65 -36.87
C GLU A 45 -5.27 11.58 -35.35
N ILE A 46 -4.27 10.79 -34.95
CA ILE A 46 -3.82 10.68 -33.55
C ILE A 46 -3.01 11.91 -33.10
N ALA A 47 -2.35 12.61 -34.04
CA ALA A 47 -1.60 13.83 -33.77
C ALA A 47 -2.49 15.11 -33.72
N GLY A 48 -3.79 14.99 -33.98
CA GLY A 48 -4.72 16.11 -34.15
C GLY A 48 -5.53 16.54 -32.92
N SER A 49 -4.88 16.94 -31.82
CA SER A 49 -5.48 17.91 -30.88
C SER A 49 -4.43 18.84 -30.25
N GLY A 50 -3.74 19.58 -31.11
CA GLY A 50 -2.90 20.70 -30.73
C GLY A 50 -2.46 21.47 -31.97
N ALA A 51 -3.19 22.51 -32.34
CA ALA A 51 -2.85 23.35 -33.48
C ALA A 51 -1.52 24.09 -33.22
N ILE A 52 -0.47 23.72 -33.94
CA ILE A 52 0.75 24.51 -34.06
C ILE A 52 0.65 25.27 -35.39
N ASP A 53 0.43 26.58 -35.31
CA ASP A 53 0.43 27.49 -36.45
C ASP A 53 1.88 27.81 -36.85
N LEU A 54 2.25 27.46 -38.08
CA LEU A 54 3.60 27.58 -38.65
C LEU A 54 3.76 28.85 -39.51
N THR A 55 2.94 29.88 -39.31
CA THR A 55 3.02 31.11 -40.10
C THR A 55 3.15 32.40 -39.28
N GLN A 56 4.30 32.62 -38.62
CA GLN A 56 5.03 33.92 -38.59
C GLN A 56 6.33 33.88 -37.74
N PRO A 57 7.34 34.73 -38.06
CA PRO A 57 8.71 34.60 -37.57
C PRO A 57 8.99 35.43 -36.31
N SER A 58 9.84 34.94 -35.40
CA SER A 58 10.57 35.83 -34.48
C SER A 58 11.98 35.33 -34.17
N SER A 59 12.93 36.15 -34.64
CA SER A 59 14.33 36.35 -34.22
C SER A 59 15.24 35.12 -34.04
N THR A 60 15.98 34.84 -35.10
CA THR A 60 17.30 34.20 -35.07
C THR A 60 18.36 35.22 -34.69
N GLU A 61 19.17 34.93 -33.66
CA GLU A 61 20.57 35.35 -33.49
C GLU A 61 21.17 34.46 -32.37
N VAL A 62 22.27 33.71 -32.46
CA VAL A 62 23.20 33.30 -33.51
C VAL A 62 23.82 31.97 -33.03
N LEU A 63 24.00 31.01 -33.93
CA LEU A 63 24.88 29.84 -33.73
C LEU A 63 26.34 30.29 -33.62
N SER A 64 27.05 29.92 -32.55
CA SER A 64 28.51 29.79 -32.61
C SER A 64 28.90 28.30 -32.55
N VAL A 65 29.29 27.77 -33.71
CA VAL A 65 29.94 26.47 -33.87
C VAL A 65 31.37 26.57 -33.34
N ALA A 66 31.65 25.88 -32.25
CA ALA A 66 33.02 25.52 -31.89
C ALA A 66 33.20 24.03 -32.20
N GLN A 67 34.06 23.74 -33.17
CA GLN A 67 34.51 22.40 -33.50
C GLN A 67 35.21 21.80 -32.28
N ASN A 68 34.75 20.63 -31.81
CA ASN A 68 35.61 19.75 -31.06
C ASN A 68 35.30 18.29 -31.40
N THR A 69 36.26 17.67 -32.06
CA THR A 69 36.35 16.24 -32.32
C THR A 69 36.50 15.48 -31.00
N GLY A 70 35.58 14.57 -30.71
CA GLY A 70 35.71 13.63 -29.59
C GLY A 70 34.36 13.06 -29.18
N SER A 71 34.19 11.76 -29.37
CA SER A 71 33.01 10.97 -28.99
C SER A 71 32.41 11.40 -27.65
N SER A 72 31.24 12.05 -27.68
CA SER A 72 30.44 12.32 -26.49
C SER A 72 29.33 11.30 -26.44
N VAL A 73 29.52 10.29 -25.58
CA VAL A 73 28.42 9.48 -25.05
C VAL A 73 27.37 10.44 -24.50
N LEU A 74 26.12 10.26 -24.91
CA LEU A 74 24.98 11.00 -24.35
C LEU A 74 24.80 10.56 -22.90
N THR A 75 25.45 11.26 -21.96
CA THR A 75 25.02 11.28 -20.56
C THR A 75 23.78 12.14 -20.47
N GLU A 76 22.63 11.53 -20.75
CA GLU A 76 21.35 12.06 -20.30
C GLU A 76 21.40 12.06 -18.76
N THR A 77 21.63 13.22 -18.16
CA THR A 77 21.55 13.40 -16.72
C THR A 77 20.10 13.14 -16.33
N VAL A 78 19.81 11.92 -15.88
CA VAL A 78 18.53 11.55 -15.29
C VAL A 78 18.25 12.55 -14.16
N ALA A 79 17.31 13.48 -14.38
CA ALA A 79 16.83 14.33 -13.31
C ALA A 79 16.17 13.44 -12.26
N VAL A 80 16.92 13.18 -11.18
CA VAL A 80 16.51 12.36 -10.06
C VAL A 80 15.83 13.29 -9.05
N THR A 81 14.52 13.48 -9.19
CA THR A 81 13.80 14.47 -8.39
C THR A 81 13.28 13.84 -7.09
N LYS A 82 13.68 14.41 -5.94
CA LYS A 82 13.10 14.08 -4.63
C LYS A 82 11.62 14.43 -4.61
N ASN A 83 10.83 13.69 -3.83
CA ASN A 83 9.42 14.00 -3.59
C ASN A 83 9.21 14.29 -2.10
N PRO A 84 9.27 15.57 -1.67
CA PRO A 84 9.20 15.94 -0.27
C PRO A 84 7.83 15.64 0.37
N GLU A 85 6.74 15.71 -0.40
CA GLU A 85 5.39 15.38 0.11
C GLU A 85 5.28 13.88 0.43
N LYS A 86 5.78 13.04 -0.47
CA LYS A 86 5.80 11.58 -0.28
C LYS A 86 6.75 11.17 0.84
N GLN A 87 7.90 11.82 0.95
CA GLN A 87 8.83 11.64 2.08
C GLN A 87 8.10 11.93 3.40
N ALA A 88 7.50 13.12 3.53
CA ALA A 88 6.80 13.52 4.75
C ALA A 88 5.65 12.56 5.10
N PHE A 89 4.92 12.10 4.08
CA PHE A 89 3.88 11.08 4.26
C PHE A 89 4.45 9.76 4.81
N TYR A 90 5.48 9.20 4.18
CA TYR A 90 6.10 7.95 4.63
C TYR A 90 6.79 8.08 6.00
N ASP A 91 7.41 9.22 6.30
CA ASP A 91 7.93 9.50 7.63
C ASP A 91 6.81 9.46 8.67
N SER A 92 5.65 10.04 8.38
CA SER A 92 4.48 9.95 9.27
C SER A 92 3.95 8.53 9.48
N LEU A 93 4.16 7.62 8.51
CA LEU A 93 3.78 6.21 8.62
C LEU A 93 4.75 5.42 9.52
N ARG A 94 6.00 5.85 9.62
CA ARG A 94 7.04 5.21 10.45
C ARG A 94 6.97 5.64 11.91
N MET A 95 6.40 6.81 12.17
CA MET A 95 6.24 7.32 13.53
C MET A 95 5.27 6.45 14.33
N ALA A 96 5.70 6.02 15.50
CA ALA A 96 4.86 5.31 16.44
C ALA A 96 3.77 6.24 16.99
N VAL A 97 2.56 5.70 17.18
CA VAL A 97 1.43 6.45 17.78
C VAL A 97 1.71 6.81 19.25
N GLN A 98 2.63 6.10 19.91
CA GLN A 98 2.84 6.19 21.35
C GLN A 98 3.60 7.44 21.81
N ASP A 99 4.30 8.15 20.92
CA ASP A 99 5.25 9.21 21.31
C ASP A 99 4.61 10.60 21.46
N GLN A 100 3.29 10.72 21.31
CA GLN A 100 2.63 12.03 21.21
C GLN A 100 1.82 12.42 22.44
N GLY A 101 1.52 11.55 23.41
CA GLY A 101 0.80 11.91 24.65
C GLY A 101 -0.58 12.59 24.47
N GLU A 102 -1.01 12.80 23.24
CA GLU A 102 -2.12 13.66 22.85
C GLU A 102 -3.28 12.81 22.34
N ASN A 103 -4.50 13.28 22.56
CA ASN A 103 -5.72 12.70 22.01
C ASN A 103 -5.74 12.91 20.49
N LEU A 104 -4.91 12.16 19.77
CA LEU A 104 -4.76 12.28 18.33
C LEU A 104 -5.93 11.63 17.60
N TYR A 105 -6.45 12.36 16.61
CA TYR A 105 -7.47 11.90 15.69
C TYR A 105 -7.04 12.20 14.25
N LYS A 106 -7.57 11.42 13.30
CA LYS A 106 -7.44 11.68 11.87
C LYS A 106 -8.76 11.99 11.25
N VAL A 107 -8.73 12.85 10.26
CA VAL A 107 -9.86 13.12 9.38
C VAL A 107 -10.13 11.88 8.52
N ASN A 108 -11.33 11.30 8.62
CA ASN A 108 -11.72 10.12 7.83
C ASN A 108 -12.57 10.48 6.60
N ASN A 109 -13.02 11.73 6.49
CA ASN A 109 -13.78 12.28 5.35
C ASN A 109 -12.83 12.93 4.32
N PRO A 110 -13.18 13.05 3.02
CA PRO A 110 -12.31 13.69 2.02
C PRO A 110 -11.84 15.09 2.40
N PHE A 111 -12.67 15.84 3.12
CA PHE A 111 -12.30 17.10 3.75
C PHE A 111 -13.09 17.36 5.03
N LEU A 112 -12.56 18.20 5.89
CA LEU A 112 -13.20 18.62 7.13
C LEU A 112 -12.95 20.10 7.39
N ASN A 113 -14.01 20.84 7.68
CA ASN A 113 -13.92 22.26 8.02
C ASN A 113 -13.73 22.41 9.52
N VAL A 114 -12.69 23.16 9.90
CA VAL A 114 -12.43 23.63 11.27
C VAL A 114 -13.06 25.00 11.42
N ARG A 115 -13.91 25.18 12.43
CA ARG A 115 -14.72 26.37 12.61
C ARG A 115 -14.50 27.04 13.96
N VAL A 116 -14.87 28.31 14.07
CA VAL A 116 -14.68 29.08 15.32
C VAL A 116 -15.64 28.64 16.43
N SER A 117 -16.83 28.13 16.09
CA SER A 117 -17.82 27.61 17.05
C SER A 117 -18.47 26.31 16.59
N MET A 118 -19.27 25.69 17.47
CA MET A 118 -20.05 24.46 17.22
C MET A 118 -21.26 24.70 16.30
N ASP A 119 -21.04 25.41 15.19
CA ASP A 119 -22.06 25.77 14.22
C ASP A 119 -21.51 25.61 12.81
N VAL A 120 -22.24 24.87 11.96
CA VAL A 120 -21.89 24.64 10.55
C VAL A 120 -21.89 25.91 9.69
N SER A 121 -22.50 27.00 10.17
CA SER A 121 -22.55 28.30 9.52
C SER A 121 -21.49 29.29 10.06
N SER A 122 -20.78 28.95 11.13
CA SER A 122 -19.75 29.81 11.71
C SER A 122 -18.51 29.94 10.84
N GLU A 123 -17.69 30.96 11.13
CA GLU A 123 -16.47 31.27 10.39
C GLU A 123 -15.53 30.06 10.27
N LEU A 124 -14.94 29.92 9.08
CA LEU A 124 -13.98 28.86 8.76
C LEU A 124 -12.57 29.27 9.20
N VAL A 125 -11.96 28.51 10.11
CA VAL A 125 -10.57 28.68 10.51
C VAL A 125 -9.64 28.05 9.47
N ARG A 126 -9.93 26.80 9.07
CA ARG A 126 -9.14 26.03 8.11
C ARG A 126 -9.97 24.89 7.51
N ARG A 127 -9.59 24.44 6.31
CA ARG A 127 -10.04 23.18 5.72
C ARG A 127 -8.92 22.14 5.82
N LEU A 128 -9.24 20.98 6.39
CA LEU A 128 -8.36 19.83 6.49
C LEU A 128 -8.71 18.82 5.39
N GLY A 129 -7.70 18.16 4.83
CA GLY A 129 -7.84 17.00 3.95
C GLY A 129 -7.99 15.69 4.72
N GLN A 130 -8.39 14.64 4.00
CA GLN A 130 -8.42 13.28 4.54
C GLN A 130 -7.03 12.86 5.06
N GLY A 131 -7.00 12.19 6.20
CA GLY A 131 -5.78 11.68 6.80
C GLY A 131 -4.93 12.71 7.56
N GLU A 132 -5.29 14.00 7.52
CA GLU A 132 -4.67 15.01 8.38
C GLU A 132 -4.92 14.69 9.86
N VAL A 133 -3.89 14.92 10.68
CA VAL A 133 -3.89 14.64 12.11
C VAL A 133 -4.24 15.91 12.88
N LEU A 134 -5.03 15.75 13.94
CA LEU A 134 -5.39 16.80 14.88
C LEU A 134 -5.45 16.26 16.31
N THR A 135 -5.39 17.15 17.28
CA THR A 135 -5.54 16.80 18.70
C THR A 135 -6.91 17.23 19.20
N VAL A 136 -7.72 16.29 19.68
CA VAL A 136 -9.01 16.59 20.32
C VAL A 136 -8.77 16.98 21.78
N THR A 137 -9.10 18.21 22.12
CA THR A 137 -8.97 18.72 23.49
C THR A 137 -10.23 18.47 24.31
N GLU A 138 -11.40 18.53 23.66
CA GLU A 138 -12.70 18.40 24.33
C GLU A 138 -13.74 17.82 23.38
N ILE A 139 -14.67 17.04 23.93
CA ILE A 139 -15.85 16.52 23.23
C ILE A 139 -17.08 17.07 23.97
N PRO A 140 -17.53 18.30 23.64
CA PRO A 140 -18.65 18.94 24.31
C PRO A 140 -19.99 18.20 24.12
N ASN A 141 -20.18 17.55 22.97
CA ASN A 141 -21.36 16.75 22.64
C ASN A 141 -21.02 15.72 21.54
N ALA A 142 -21.99 14.89 21.15
CA ALA A 142 -21.77 13.85 20.14
C ALA A 142 -21.60 14.38 18.71
N GLY A 143 -21.99 15.63 18.44
CA GLY A 143 -21.87 16.27 17.12
C GLY A 143 -20.52 16.95 16.89
N TRP A 144 -19.91 17.48 17.95
CA TRP A 144 -18.76 18.38 17.86
C TRP A 144 -17.59 17.98 18.76
N ALA A 145 -16.38 18.23 18.27
CA ALA A 145 -15.16 18.19 19.06
C ALA A 145 -14.40 19.51 18.95
N LYS A 146 -13.86 19.97 20.08
CA LYS A 146 -12.87 21.03 20.12
C LYS A 146 -11.50 20.43 19.82
N VAL A 147 -10.77 21.05 18.90
CA VAL A 147 -9.52 20.54 18.37
C VAL A 147 -8.43 21.60 18.35
N LYS A 148 -7.19 21.12 18.45
CA LYS A 148 -5.96 21.88 18.22
C LYS A 148 -5.23 21.30 17.02
N LEU A 149 -4.82 22.16 16.11
CA LEU A 149 -4.10 21.80 14.89
C LEU A 149 -2.58 21.87 15.11
N GLY A 150 -1.81 21.24 14.21
CA GLY A 150 -0.34 21.24 14.28
C GLY A 150 0.31 22.62 14.16
N ASP A 151 -0.38 23.60 13.58
CA ASP A 151 0.04 25.02 13.52
C ASP A 151 -0.33 25.80 14.80
N GLY A 152 -0.90 25.13 15.79
CA GLY A 152 -1.30 25.70 17.08
C GLY A 152 -2.69 26.35 17.11
N LYS A 153 -3.38 26.45 15.97
CA LYS A 153 -4.74 27.02 15.93
C LYS A 153 -5.75 26.08 16.57
N GLU A 154 -6.77 26.66 17.19
CA GLU A 154 -7.88 25.92 17.78
C GLU A 154 -9.18 26.17 17.00
N GLY A 155 -10.11 25.21 17.11
CA GLY A 155 -11.46 25.35 16.57
C GLY A 155 -12.32 24.14 16.88
N TYR A 156 -13.47 24.06 16.22
CA TYR A 156 -14.45 23.00 16.35
C TYR A 156 -14.62 22.26 15.02
N VAL A 157 -14.74 20.93 15.11
CA VAL A 157 -15.00 20.06 13.97
C VAL A 157 -16.15 19.11 14.27
N ALA A 158 -16.83 18.65 13.22
CA ALA A 158 -17.85 17.63 13.36
C ALA A 158 -17.21 16.29 13.76
N PHE A 159 -17.62 15.76 14.91
CA PHE A 159 -17.01 14.59 15.56
C PHE A 159 -17.11 13.31 14.73
N ARG A 160 -18.20 13.15 13.97
CA ARG A 160 -18.40 11.99 13.09
C ARG A 160 -17.36 11.83 11.97
N TYR A 161 -16.63 12.91 11.66
CA TYR A 161 -15.64 12.93 10.57
C TYR A 161 -14.18 12.79 11.04
N ILE A 162 -14.00 12.42 12.31
CA ILE A 162 -12.70 12.16 12.89
C ILE A 162 -12.68 10.77 13.54
N ALA A 163 -11.55 10.10 13.47
CA ALA A 163 -11.32 8.81 14.09
C ALA A 163 -10.12 8.89 15.03
N LYS A 164 -10.27 8.36 16.25
CA LYS A 164 -9.22 8.34 17.26
C LYS A 164 -8.11 7.39 16.83
N LEU A 165 -6.87 7.88 16.80
CA LEU A 165 -5.71 7.04 16.50
C LEU A 165 -5.33 6.27 17.76
N VAL A 166 -5.21 4.96 17.61
CA VAL A 166 -4.86 4.08 18.72
C VAL A 166 -4.05 2.89 18.22
N THR A 167 -3.14 2.39 19.05
CA THR A 167 -2.46 1.12 18.76
C THR A 167 -3.36 -0.06 19.12
N GLU A 168 -3.16 -1.21 18.49
CA GLU A 168 -3.90 -2.44 18.82
C GLU A 168 -3.87 -2.72 20.34
N ALA A 169 -2.71 -2.63 20.97
CA ALA A 169 -2.53 -2.89 22.39
C ALA A 169 -3.35 -1.95 23.31
N LYS A 170 -3.58 -0.70 22.89
CA LYS A 170 -4.30 0.31 23.70
C LYS A 170 -5.79 0.38 23.37
N LEU A 171 -6.25 -0.29 22.31
CA LEU A 171 -7.64 -0.25 21.86
C LEU A 171 -8.65 -0.66 22.95
N PRO A 172 -8.44 -1.75 23.73
CA PRO A 172 -9.39 -2.13 24.78
C PRO A 172 -9.52 -1.06 25.87
N ASP A 173 -8.39 -0.48 26.30
CA ASP A 173 -8.37 0.57 27.33
C ASP A 173 -9.03 1.85 26.85
N GLU A 174 -8.81 2.25 25.60
CA GLU A 174 -9.47 3.42 25.02
C GLU A 174 -10.98 3.20 24.87
N LYS A 175 -11.43 2.01 24.46
CA LYS A 175 -12.87 1.67 24.40
C LYS A 175 -13.52 1.75 25.78
N LYS A 176 -12.83 1.27 26.82
CA LYS A 176 -13.33 1.27 28.20
C LYS A 176 -13.62 2.67 28.74
N LYS A 177 -12.91 3.71 28.28
CA LYS A 177 -13.18 5.12 28.68
C LYS A 177 -14.58 5.60 28.27
N PHE A 178 -15.13 5.04 27.20
CA PHE A 178 -16.45 5.38 26.65
C PHE A 178 -17.53 4.37 27.05
N GLU A 179 -17.18 3.33 27.81
CA GLU A 179 -18.14 2.33 28.27
C GLU A 179 -19.26 2.98 29.10
N GLY A 180 -20.50 2.59 28.79
CA GLY A 180 -21.70 3.12 29.42
C GLY A 180 -22.05 4.57 29.06
N GLN A 181 -21.34 5.21 28.12
CA GLN A 181 -21.72 6.52 27.59
C GLN A 181 -22.76 6.38 26.48
N TYR A 182 -23.75 7.26 26.52
CA TYR A 182 -24.81 7.37 25.52
C TYR A 182 -24.95 8.82 25.10
N PHE A 183 -25.51 9.04 23.92
CA PHE A 183 -25.92 10.36 23.47
C PHE A 183 -27.40 10.38 23.07
N VAL A 184 -27.98 11.59 23.10
CA VAL A 184 -29.35 11.83 22.66
C VAL A 184 -29.42 11.85 21.13
N ASP A 185 -29.94 10.77 20.54
CA ASP A 185 -30.16 10.63 19.09
C ASP A 185 -31.54 11.15 18.67
N PHE A 186 -31.87 12.35 19.14
CA PHE A 186 -33.08 13.09 18.79
C PHE A 186 -32.85 14.59 18.98
N GLN A 187 -33.80 15.44 18.59
CA GLN A 187 -33.62 16.90 18.76
C GLN A 187 -33.50 17.31 20.23
N PHE A 188 -34.26 16.66 21.12
CA PHE A 188 -34.20 16.82 22.56
C PHE A 188 -34.93 15.66 23.25
N LEU A 189 -34.69 15.46 24.54
CA LEU A 189 -35.30 14.41 25.36
C LEU A 189 -35.87 15.03 26.62
N ASN A 190 -37.15 14.82 26.89
CA ASN A 190 -37.75 15.24 28.15
C ASN A 190 -37.25 14.35 29.29
N ILE A 191 -36.81 14.97 30.37
CA ILE A 191 -36.51 14.29 31.64
C ILE A 191 -37.79 14.31 32.47
N ARG A 192 -38.25 13.13 32.89
CA ARG A 192 -39.49 12.96 33.66
C ARG A 192 -39.23 12.46 35.06
N LYS A 193 -40.15 12.76 35.97
CA LYS A 193 -40.06 12.34 37.38
C LYS A 193 -40.19 10.83 37.59
N ASP A 194 -40.99 10.17 36.74
CA ASP A 194 -41.29 8.73 36.80
C ASP A 194 -41.14 8.11 35.40
N PRO A 195 -40.93 6.78 35.27
CA PRO A 195 -40.79 6.08 33.98
C PRO A 195 -42.14 5.94 33.26
N SER A 196 -42.76 7.07 32.90
CA SER A 196 -44.05 7.13 32.20
C SER A 196 -44.12 8.38 31.31
N SER A 197 -44.73 8.25 30.13
CA SER A 197 -44.94 9.36 29.20
C SER A 197 -45.89 10.43 29.72
N GLN A 198 -46.69 10.09 30.74
CA GLN A 198 -47.62 11.00 31.41
C GLN A 198 -47.04 11.64 32.68
N ALA A 199 -45.84 11.22 33.11
CA ALA A 199 -45.21 11.77 34.30
C ALA A 199 -44.78 13.23 34.11
N GLU A 200 -44.69 13.97 35.21
CA GLU A 200 -44.25 15.36 35.23
C GLU A 200 -42.89 15.54 34.52
N LYS A 201 -42.80 16.50 33.60
CA LYS A 201 -41.53 16.91 32.97
C LYS A 201 -40.78 17.77 33.98
N ILE A 202 -39.60 17.30 34.40
CA ILE A 202 -38.73 17.98 35.36
C ILE A 202 -37.51 18.64 34.70
N GLY A 203 -37.26 18.34 33.42
CA GLY A 203 -36.14 18.91 32.66
C GLY A 203 -36.12 18.46 31.21
N GLU A 204 -35.04 18.81 30.51
CA GLU A 204 -34.81 18.46 29.11
C GLU A 204 -33.31 18.25 28.85
N LEU A 205 -32.97 17.26 28.03
CA LEU A 205 -31.64 17.06 27.47
C LEU A 205 -31.66 17.50 26.01
N PRO A 206 -30.74 18.38 25.58
CA PRO A 206 -30.65 18.73 24.17
C PRO A 206 -30.17 17.52 23.34
N GLY A 207 -30.43 17.57 22.04
CA GLY A 207 -29.86 16.63 21.09
C GLY A 207 -28.33 16.58 21.17
N GLU A 208 -27.76 15.43 20.87
CA GLU A 208 -26.32 15.15 20.93
C GLU A 208 -25.70 15.23 22.34
N ALA A 209 -26.46 15.58 23.38
CA ALA A 209 -25.95 15.59 24.75
C ALA A 209 -25.44 14.19 25.14
N ILE A 210 -24.24 14.13 25.70
CA ILE A 210 -23.62 12.88 26.16
C ILE A 210 -23.93 12.70 27.65
N LEU A 211 -24.29 11.49 28.04
CA LEU A 211 -24.60 11.12 29.43
C LEU A 211 -24.19 9.68 29.73
N LYS A 212 -24.14 9.35 31.02
CA LYS A 212 -24.02 7.98 31.53
C LYS A 212 -25.29 7.63 32.31
N PRO A 213 -26.21 6.84 31.75
CA PRO A 213 -27.38 6.38 32.47
C PRO A 213 -26.98 5.61 33.75
N ILE A 214 -27.70 5.84 34.84
CA ILE A 214 -27.55 5.10 36.10
C ILE A 214 -28.03 3.66 35.90
N SER A 215 -29.11 3.49 35.15
CA SER A 215 -29.66 2.18 34.77
C SER A 215 -30.53 2.32 33.52
N MET A 216 -30.62 1.24 32.74
CA MET A 216 -31.55 1.13 31.62
C MET A 216 -32.42 -0.10 31.83
N SER A 217 -33.74 0.09 31.87
CA SER A 217 -34.71 -0.99 32.07
C SER A 217 -35.94 -0.76 31.21
N GLY A 218 -36.19 -1.66 30.26
CA GLY A 218 -37.28 -1.51 29.30
C GLY A 218 -37.15 -0.23 28.47
N GLU A 219 -38.24 0.53 28.38
CA GLU A 219 -38.34 1.76 27.57
C GLU A 219 -37.75 3.01 28.25
N TRP A 220 -37.24 2.88 29.47
CA TRP A 220 -36.76 4.01 30.28
C TRP A 220 -35.32 3.83 30.74
N ALA A 221 -34.59 4.92 30.67
CA ALA A 221 -33.26 5.08 31.24
C ALA A 221 -33.34 6.05 32.41
N ARG A 222 -32.77 5.64 33.55
CA ARG A 222 -32.64 6.47 34.74
C ARG A 222 -31.36 7.29 34.64
N VAL A 223 -31.46 8.59 34.85
CA VAL A 223 -30.37 9.56 34.67
C VAL A 223 -30.28 10.49 35.86
N ALA A 224 -29.10 11.04 36.12
CA ALA A 224 -28.93 12.09 37.10
C ALA A 224 -29.28 13.45 36.47
N HIS A 225 -30.10 14.26 37.13
CA HIS A 225 -30.47 15.61 36.72
C HIS A 225 -30.56 16.51 37.96
N ASP A 226 -29.77 17.57 38.01
CA ASP A 226 -29.71 18.55 39.12
C ASP A 226 -29.60 17.90 40.52
N GLY A 227 -28.78 16.85 40.62
CA GLY A 227 -28.57 16.11 41.87
C GLY A 227 -29.72 15.18 42.28
N LYS A 228 -30.75 15.02 41.45
CA LYS A 228 -31.88 14.09 41.62
C LYS A 228 -31.90 13.04 40.51
N GLU A 229 -32.71 12.00 40.69
CA GLU A 229 -32.98 11.01 39.66
C GLU A 229 -34.12 11.48 38.75
N GLY A 230 -33.96 11.26 37.45
CA GLY A 230 -34.99 11.44 36.44
C GLY A 230 -34.99 10.30 35.43
N TYR A 231 -36.01 10.25 34.58
CA TYR A 231 -36.23 9.20 33.60
C TYR A 231 -36.36 9.79 32.20
N VAL A 232 -35.60 9.23 31.25
CA VAL A 232 -35.66 9.55 29.82
C VAL A 232 -36.00 8.29 29.03
N SER A 233 -36.58 8.44 27.84
CA SER A 233 -36.89 7.28 27.01
C SER A 233 -35.62 6.68 26.42
N SER A 234 -35.41 5.37 26.61
CA SER A 234 -34.22 4.65 26.18
C SER A 234 -34.12 4.52 24.65
N GLN A 235 -35.24 4.60 23.93
CA GLN A 235 -35.28 4.47 22.46
C GLN A 235 -34.52 5.59 21.72
N TYR A 236 -34.31 6.73 22.38
CA TYR A 236 -33.59 7.88 21.82
C TYR A 236 -32.16 8.00 22.36
N LEU A 237 -31.67 6.98 23.06
CA LEU A 237 -30.29 6.90 23.53
C LEU A 237 -29.52 5.94 22.64
N LYS A 238 -28.41 6.40 22.07
CA LYS A 238 -27.46 5.56 21.34
C LYS A 238 -26.12 5.50 22.06
N PRO A 239 -25.41 4.35 22.05
CA PRO A 239 -24.07 4.27 22.60
C PRO A 239 -23.16 5.32 21.98
N PHE A 240 -22.44 6.07 22.81
CA PHE A 240 -21.47 7.04 22.37
C PHE A 240 -20.09 6.39 22.36
N LEU A 241 -19.57 6.12 21.15
CA LEU A 241 -18.26 5.53 20.95
C LEU A 241 -17.58 6.24 19.77
N PRO A 242 -16.37 6.81 19.93
CA PRO A 242 -15.62 7.35 18.80
C PRO A 242 -15.34 6.27 17.75
N ALA A 243 -15.26 6.68 16.50
CA ALA A 243 -14.60 5.85 15.50
C ALA A 243 -13.13 5.68 15.89
N PHE A 244 -12.61 4.46 15.81
CA PHE A 244 -11.20 4.17 16.06
C PHE A 244 -10.50 3.86 14.74
N LEU A 245 -9.35 4.47 14.54
CA LEU A 245 -8.42 4.12 13.49
C LEU A 245 -7.24 3.42 14.13
N VAL A 246 -7.21 2.10 13.98
CA VAL A 246 -6.28 1.26 14.72
C VAL A 246 -5.05 0.98 13.86
N ARG A 247 -3.89 1.42 14.36
CA ARG A 247 -2.60 1.15 13.75
C ARG A 247 -1.95 -0.04 14.43
N GLN A 248 -1.55 -1.00 13.61
CA GLN A 248 -0.62 -2.04 14.05
C GLN A 248 0.77 -1.40 14.20
N ASP A 249 1.39 -1.57 15.36
CA ASP A 249 2.75 -1.08 15.60
C ASP A 249 3.75 -2.23 15.54
N ASP A 250 3.35 -3.40 16.06
CA ASP A 250 4.13 -4.63 16.01
C ASP A 250 3.67 -5.57 14.88
N TYR A 251 4.60 -5.95 14.03
CA TYR A 251 4.39 -6.91 12.96
C TYR A 251 5.14 -8.20 13.28
N ALA A 252 4.46 -9.34 13.14
CA ALA A 252 5.03 -10.68 13.26
C ALA A 252 4.83 -11.40 11.93
N VAL A 253 5.68 -11.07 10.95
CA VAL A 253 5.58 -11.56 9.58
C VAL A 253 6.97 -11.95 9.11
N SER A 254 7.08 -13.14 8.53
CA SER A 254 8.36 -13.63 8.02
C SER A 254 8.59 -13.12 6.60
N ILE A 255 9.72 -12.45 6.39
CA ILE A 255 10.17 -12.01 5.06
C ILE A 255 11.28 -12.97 4.65
N LEU A 256 10.99 -13.89 3.73
CA LEU A 256 11.98 -14.83 3.18
C LEU A 256 12.72 -14.17 2.02
N GLN A 257 14.05 -14.18 2.06
CA GLN A 257 14.90 -13.60 1.02
C GLN A 257 15.71 -14.68 0.32
N TYR A 258 15.41 -14.91 -0.95
CA TYR A 258 16.16 -15.80 -1.85
C TYR A 258 17.17 -15.00 -2.67
N GLN A 259 18.33 -15.61 -2.95
CA GLN A 259 19.31 -15.09 -3.89
C GLN A 259 19.18 -15.83 -5.22
N ALA A 260 18.89 -15.09 -6.28
CA ALA A 260 18.78 -15.68 -7.61
C ALA A 260 20.13 -16.21 -8.14
N ASP A 261 21.25 -15.72 -7.60
CA ASP A 261 22.59 -16.23 -7.92
C ASP A 261 22.89 -17.61 -7.29
N ASP A 262 22.15 -18.02 -6.24
CA ASP A 262 22.16 -19.39 -5.72
C ASP A 262 21.10 -20.23 -6.47
N SER A 263 21.50 -20.83 -7.59
CA SER A 263 20.63 -21.65 -8.43
C SER A 263 19.99 -22.83 -7.69
N ALA A 264 20.65 -23.36 -6.66
CA ALA A 264 20.10 -24.44 -5.86
C ALA A 264 18.97 -23.94 -4.94
N SER A 265 19.08 -22.74 -4.39
CA SER A 265 17.99 -22.11 -3.63
C SER A 265 16.74 -21.88 -4.50
N ILE A 266 16.92 -21.43 -5.75
CA ILE A 266 15.82 -21.22 -6.72
C ILE A 266 15.21 -22.54 -7.15
N ALA A 267 16.02 -23.58 -7.40
CA ALA A 267 15.49 -24.91 -7.72
C ALA A 267 14.67 -25.53 -6.57
N ALA A 268 15.00 -25.21 -5.32
CA ALA A 268 14.26 -25.67 -4.14
C ALA A 268 12.99 -24.83 -3.86
N LEU A 269 12.85 -23.65 -4.46
CA LEU A 269 11.78 -22.68 -4.20
C LEU A 269 10.37 -23.29 -4.31
N GLY A 270 10.10 -24.05 -5.37
CA GLY A 270 8.81 -24.70 -5.57
C GLY A 270 8.43 -25.66 -4.43
N LYS A 271 9.40 -26.44 -3.92
CA LYS A 271 9.19 -27.35 -2.77
C LYS A 271 8.94 -26.57 -1.49
N HIS A 272 9.69 -25.49 -1.27
CA HIS A 272 9.53 -24.61 -0.12
C HIS A 272 8.13 -23.96 -0.09
N ILE A 273 7.67 -23.43 -1.22
CA ILE A 273 6.34 -22.82 -1.34
C ILE A 273 5.23 -23.85 -1.11
N ALA A 274 5.37 -25.07 -1.67
CA ALA A 274 4.41 -26.14 -1.44
C ALA A 274 4.30 -26.49 0.05
N ALA A 275 5.43 -26.58 0.77
CA ALA A 275 5.44 -26.84 2.20
C ALA A 275 4.79 -25.70 3.02
N LEU A 276 5.07 -24.44 2.67
CA LEU A 276 4.41 -23.28 3.27
C LEU A 276 2.89 -23.33 3.09
N LYS A 277 2.42 -23.60 1.85
CA LYS A 277 0.99 -23.74 1.55
C LYS A 277 0.35 -24.89 2.33
N ASN A 278 1.01 -26.03 2.44
CA ASN A 278 0.55 -27.19 3.22
C ASN A 278 0.50 -26.89 4.73
N ALA A 279 1.39 -26.02 5.23
CA ALA A 279 1.37 -25.52 6.59
C ALA A 279 0.32 -24.41 6.82
N GLY A 280 -0.53 -24.11 5.83
CA GLY A 280 -1.58 -23.10 5.90
C GLY A 280 -1.07 -21.66 5.76
N LYS A 281 0.18 -21.45 5.31
CA LYS A 281 0.76 -20.12 5.11
C LYS A 281 0.36 -19.55 3.76
N LYS A 282 0.09 -18.24 3.72
CA LYS A 282 -0.20 -17.47 2.51
C LYS A 282 1.05 -16.74 2.05
N VAL A 283 1.62 -17.22 0.95
CA VAL A 283 2.77 -16.56 0.32
C VAL A 283 2.30 -15.33 -0.44
N VAL A 284 2.85 -14.16 -0.09
CA VAL A 284 2.48 -12.86 -0.64
C VAL A 284 3.73 -12.04 -1.00
N THR A 285 3.53 -10.95 -1.72
CA THR A 285 4.58 -9.96 -2.00
C THR A 285 4.63 -8.89 -0.91
N LEU A 286 5.70 -8.11 -0.87
CA LEU A 286 5.87 -6.96 0.02
C LEU A 286 4.80 -5.89 -0.23
N LYS A 287 4.20 -5.86 -1.42
CA LYS A 287 3.03 -5.03 -1.74
C LYS A 287 1.85 -5.29 -0.79
N ALA A 288 1.64 -6.51 -0.32
CA ALA A 288 0.56 -6.80 0.64
C ALA A 288 0.78 -6.09 1.98
N LEU A 289 2.03 -6.02 2.44
CA LEU A 289 2.43 -5.22 3.62
C LEU A 289 2.22 -3.73 3.33
N TYR A 290 2.69 -3.24 2.18
CA TYR A 290 2.49 -1.86 1.73
C TYR A 290 1.02 -1.44 1.78
N ASP A 291 0.16 -2.16 1.04
CA ASP A 291 -1.26 -1.86 0.92
C ASP A 291 -1.97 -1.90 2.28
N THR A 292 -1.57 -2.82 3.17
CA THR A 292 -2.13 -2.89 4.52
C THR A 292 -1.72 -1.70 5.38
N VAL A 293 -0.46 -1.31 5.34
CA VAL A 293 0.05 -0.12 6.05
C VAL A 293 -0.67 1.14 5.59
N LEU A 294 -0.92 1.29 4.29
CA LEU A 294 -1.68 2.41 3.73
C LEU A 294 -3.16 2.34 4.10
N ALA A 295 -3.78 1.16 4.05
CA ALA A 295 -5.18 0.99 4.42
C ALA A 295 -5.44 1.33 5.89
N GLN A 296 -4.48 1.08 6.78
CA GLN A 296 -4.54 1.47 8.20
C GLN A 296 -4.66 2.98 8.43
N GLU A 297 -4.42 3.81 7.40
CA GLU A 297 -4.58 5.26 7.49
C GLU A 297 -6.00 5.73 7.26
N THR A 298 -6.87 4.87 6.73
CA THR A 298 -8.25 5.23 6.37
C THR A 298 -9.29 4.28 6.96
N ARG A 299 -8.91 3.05 7.30
CA ARG A 299 -9.81 2.02 7.84
C ARG A 299 -9.08 1.03 8.74
N ASP A 300 -9.84 0.18 9.42
CA ASP A 300 -9.27 -0.92 10.19
C ASP A 300 -8.77 -2.03 9.24
N ALA A 301 -7.47 -2.26 9.23
CA ALA A 301 -6.80 -3.27 8.42
C ALA A 301 -5.65 -3.90 9.21
N ARG A 302 -5.47 -5.22 9.07
CA ARG A 302 -4.45 -6.00 9.79
C ARG A 302 -3.71 -6.90 8.83
N ILE A 303 -2.42 -7.09 9.10
CA ILE A 303 -1.67 -8.16 8.45
C ILE A 303 -2.05 -9.47 9.13
N SER A 304 -2.34 -10.47 8.31
CA SER A 304 -2.72 -11.78 8.81
C SER A 304 -1.48 -12.57 9.25
N PRO A 305 -1.51 -13.26 10.40
CA PRO A 305 -0.36 -14.00 10.93
C PRO A 305 0.02 -15.26 10.11
N ASP A 306 -0.83 -15.67 9.17
CA ASP A 306 -0.55 -16.73 8.20
C ASP A 306 0.27 -16.24 6.99
N MET A 307 0.49 -14.94 6.84
CA MET A 307 1.22 -14.37 5.70
C MET A 307 2.73 -14.59 5.81
N VAL A 308 3.34 -14.92 4.68
CA VAL A 308 4.79 -15.01 4.49
C VAL A 308 5.14 -14.18 3.27
N ILE A 309 6.04 -13.22 3.42
CA ILE A 309 6.47 -12.37 2.33
C ILE A 309 7.65 -13.03 1.63
N LEU A 310 7.52 -13.26 0.33
CA LEU A 310 8.57 -13.84 -0.49
C LEU A 310 9.31 -12.75 -1.26
N THR A 311 10.64 -12.74 -1.14
CA THR A 311 11.50 -11.77 -1.81
C THR A 311 12.64 -12.48 -2.53
N VAL A 312 13.02 -11.94 -3.69
CA VAL A 312 14.14 -12.44 -4.50
C VAL A 312 15.04 -11.27 -4.85
N VAL A 313 16.34 -11.42 -4.63
CA VAL A 313 17.35 -10.41 -4.99
C VAL A 313 18.44 -11.04 -5.87
N GLY A 314 19.24 -10.22 -6.55
CA GLY A 314 20.30 -10.71 -7.44
C GLY A 314 19.81 -11.25 -8.80
N VAL A 315 18.59 -10.89 -9.21
CA VAL A 315 18.08 -11.28 -10.52
C VAL A 315 18.86 -10.59 -11.64
N SER A 316 19.30 -11.37 -12.62
CA SER A 316 20.08 -10.95 -13.79
C SER A 316 19.60 -11.69 -15.05
N ALA A 317 20.11 -11.30 -16.22
CA ALA A 317 19.80 -11.98 -17.50
C ALA A 317 20.04 -13.50 -17.47
N LYS A 318 20.99 -13.97 -16.65
CA LYS A 318 21.37 -15.39 -16.58
C LYS A 318 20.34 -16.24 -15.85
N ASN A 319 19.68 -15.68 -14.83
CA ASN A 319 18.85 -16.45 -13.89
C ASN A 319 17.36 -16.04 -13.90
N VAL A 320 17.01 -14.89 -14.49
CA VAL A 320 15.64 -14.34 -14.52
C VAL A 320 14.59 -15.30 -15.08
N ARG A 321 14.93 -16.11 -16.09
CA ARG A 321 14.01 -17.13 -16.62
C ARG A 321 13.73 -18.22 -15.58
N ALA A 322 14.78 -18.78 -14.98
CA ALA A 322 14.65 -19.80 -13.94
C ALA A 322 13.88 -19.28 -12.72
N VAL A 323 14.07 -18.02 -12.34
CA VAL A 323 13.29 -17.38 -11.27
C VAL A 323 11.81 -17.27 -11.65
N SER A 324 11.50 -16.79 -12.86
CA SER A 324 10.11 -16.70 -13.35
C SER A 324 9.46 -18.08 -13.37
N ASP A 325 10.10 -19.06 -14.00
CA ASP A 325 9.56 -20.42 -14.15
C ASP A 325 9.30 -21.08 -12.79
N ALA A 326 10.19 -20.86 -11.80
CA ALA A 326 10.01 -21.40 -10.45
C ALA A 326 8.83 -20.77 -9.70
N LEU A 327 8.61 -19.47 -9.86
CA LEU A 327 7.49 -18.73 -9.25
C LEU A 327 6.16 -19.08 -9.93
N ASP A 328 6.15 -19.11 -11.26
CA ASP A 328 4.99 -19.45 -12.09
C ASP A 328 4.56 -20.90 -11.84
N GLY A 329 5.52 -21.83 -11.82
CA GLY A 329 5.27 -23.24 -11.50
C GLY A 329 4.73 -23.47 -10.09
N ALA A 330 5.09 -22.59 -9.14
CA ALA A 330 4.54 -22.61 -7.79
C ALA A 330 3.20 -21.85 -7.65
N GLY A 331 2.79 -21.10 -8.69
CA GLY A 331 1.58 -20.29 -8.71
C GLY A 331 1.58 -19.21 -7.62
N VAL A 332 2.69 -18.51 -7.44
CA VAL A 332 2.81 -17.38 -6.49
C VAL A 332 3.64 -16.26 -7.09
N GLY A 333 3.35 -15.02 -6.69
CA GLY A 333 4.24 -13.88 -6.95
C GLY A 333 5.25 -13.69 -5.84
N ALA A 334 6.38 -13.05 -6.16
CA ALA A 334 7.37 -12.58 -5.20
C ALA A 334 7.66 -11.08 -5.39
N THR A 335 8.24 -10.43 -4.38
CA THR A 335 8.87 -9.12 -4.56
C THR A 335 10.29 -9.32 -5.07
N ILE A 336 10.55 -8.92 -6.31
CA ILE A 336 11.86 -9.02 -6.95
C ILE A 336 12.55 -7.66 -6.85
N PHE A 337 13.72 -7.63 -6.22
CA PHE A 337 14.55 -6.44 -6.16
C PHE A 337 15.58 -6.47 -7.30
N LEU A 338 15.43 -5.55 -8.24
CA LEU A 338 16.26 -5.45 -9.44
C LEU A 338 17.42 -4.49 -9.23
N ARG A 339 18.60 -4.86 -9.73
CA ARG A 339 19.71 -3.93 -9.92
C ARG A 339 19.59 -3.34 -11.32
N THR A 340 19.57 -2.02 -11.43
CA THR A 340 19.32 -1.39 -12.74
C THR A 340 20.47 -1.51 -13.72
N LYS A 341 21.71 -1.81 -13.28
CA LYS A 341 22.80 -2.18 -14.19
C LYS A 341 22.52 -3.45 -15.00
N ASP A 342 21.67 -4.33 -14.46
CA ASP A 342 21.31 -5.59 -15.10
C ASP A 342 20.15 -5.41 -16.10
N ILE A 343 19.55 -4.22 -16.20
CA ILE A 343 18.46 -3.89 -17.12
C ILE A 343 19.05 -3.33 -18.43
N GLY A 344 18.59 -3.86 -19.56
CA GLY A 344 19.01 -3.40 -20.88
C GLY A 344 18.92 -4.49 -21.94
N LEU A 345 19.33 -4.17 -23.17
CA LEU A 345 19.21 -5.07 -24.33
C LEU A 345 20.02 -6.36 -24.16
N SER A 346 21.21 -6.27 -23.56
CA SER A 346 22.06 -7.43 -23.22
C SER A 346 21.78 -8.02 -21.84
N GLY A 347 20.85 -7.41 -21.10
CA GLY A 347 20.50 -7.74 -19.74
C GLY A 347 19.07 -8.28 -19.63
N ILE A 348 18.37 -7.85 -18.59
CA ILE A 348 16.93 -8.02 -18.43
C ILE A 348 16.25 -6.97 -19.32
N THR A 349 15.59 -7.43 -20.38
CA THR A 349 14.88 -6.55 -21.30
C THR A 349 13.58 -6.02 -20.67
N GLU A 350 13.08 -4.88 -21.16
CA GLU A 350 11.78 -4.33 -20.76
C GLU A 350 10.64 -5.34 -20.91
N LYS A 351 10.60 -6.10 -22.02
CA LYS A 351 9.61 -7.16 -22.22
C LYS A 351 9.65 -8.20 -21.10
N MET A 352 10.84 -8.55 -20.60
CA MET A 352 10.98 -9.51 -19.49
C MET A 352 10.48 -8.92 -18.17
N ILE A 353 10.74 -7.64 -17.91
CA ILE A 353 10.22 -6.91 -16.75
C ILE A 353 8.68 -6.90 -16.79
N LEU A 354 8.09 -6.58 -17.94
CA LEU A 354 6.63 -6.57 -18.11
C LEU A 354 6.02 -7.97 -17.94
N ASN A 355 6.69 -9.03 -18.41
CA ASN A 355 6.26 -10.40 -18.17
C ASN A 355 6.29 -10.77 -16.68
N LEU A 356 7.35 -10.42 -15.95
CA LEU A 356 7.42 -10.66 -14.51
C LEU A 356 6.24 -9.99 -13.77
N LEU A 357 5.90 -8.76 -14.15
CA LEU A 357 4.73 -8.04 -13.60
C LEU A 357 3.40 -8.71 -13.96
N ALA A 358 3.24 -9.16 -15.20
CA ALA A 358 2.05 -9.86 -15.66
C ALA A 358 1.83 -11.18 -14.89
N ASN A 359 2.91 -11.82 -14.45
CA ASN A 359 2.88 -13.02 -13.62
C ASN A 359 2.62 -12.75 -12.12
N GLY A 360 2.28 -11.52 -11.75
CA GLY A 360 1.89 -11.16 -10.38
C GLY A 360 3.06 -10.83 -9.44
N ASN A 361 4.27 -10.67 -9.98
CA ASN A 361 5.42 -10.22 -9.19
C ASN A 361 5.35 -8.72 -8.91
N ASP A 362 5.96 -8.33 -7.79
CA ASP A 362 6.16 -6.95 -7.39
C ASP A 362 7.63 -6.57 -7.65
N LEU A 363 7.89 -5.48 -8.38
CA LEU A 363 9.25 -5.10 -8.77
C LEU A 363 9.71 -3.88 -7.98
N GLN A 364 10.83 -4.03 -7.29
CA GLN A 364 11.38 -3.03 -6.36
C GLN A 364 12.89 -2.85 -6.63
N SER A 365 13.54 -1.93 -5.94
CA SER A 365 14.93 -1.54 -6.26
C SER A 365 15.98 -2.19 -5.34
N SER A 366 17.11 -2.64 -5.91
CA SER A 366 18.33 -2.96 -5.18
C SER A 366 19.50 -2.05 -5.58
N GLY A 367 19.19 -0.84 -6.07
CA GLY A 367 20.16 0.12 -6.57
C GLY A 367 20.55 -0.12 -8.03
N HIS A 368 21.63 0.51 -8.45
CA HIS A 368 22.24 0.37 -9.76
C HIS A 368 23.46 -0.55 -9.70
N THR A 369 24.48 -0.23 -8.88
CA THR A 369 25.76 -0.98 -8.85
C THR A 369 25.68 -2.27 -8.05
N GLY A 370 24.94 -2.26 -6.94
CA GLY A 370 24.89 -3.35 -5.96
C GLY A 370 26.07 -3.35 -4.97
N ASP A 371 26.83 -2.28 -4.89
CA ASP A 371 27.90 -2.10 -3.91
C ASP A 371 27.34 -1.67 -2.54
N ASP A 372 28.12 -1.85 -1.48
CA ASP A 372 27.72 -1.43 -0.13
C ASP A 372 27.63 0.10 -0.03
N LEU A 373 26.40 0.60 0.09
CA LEU A 373 26.07 2.03 0.17
C LEU A 373 26.78 2.75 1.33
N ARG A 374 27.18 2.04 2.38
CA ARG A 374 27.89 2.61 3.53
C ARG A 374 29.30 3.11 3.16
N SER A 375 29.90 2.52 2.13
CA SER A 375 31.22 2.91 1.62
C SER A 375 31.18 4.09 0.64
N MET A 376 30.00 4.46 0.18
CA MET A 376 29.80 5.50 -0.82
C MET A 376 29.65 6.90 -0.19
N THR A 377 29.84 7.92 -1.03
CA THR A 377 29.46 9.32 -0.72
C THR A 377 27.96 9.52 -0.83
N ASP A 378 27.42 10.56 -0.20
CA ASP A 378 25.99 10.88 -0.27
C ASP A 378 25.52 11.07 -1.71
N ALA A 379 26.30 11.75 -2.56
CA ALA A 379 25.96 11.95 -3.97
C ALA A 379 25.85 10.64 -4.76
N GLN A 380 26.72 9.66 -4.47
CA GLN A 380 26.64 8.33 -5.08
C GLN A 380 25.41 7.57 -4.59
N VAL A 381 25.14 7.58 -3.29
CA VAL A 381 23.95 6.92 -2.71
C VAL A 381 22.66 7.53 -3.26
N MET A 382 22.63 8.86 -3.38
CA MET A 382 21.53 9.61 -4.00
C MET A 382 21.26 9.15 -5.44
N LEU A 383 22.34 8.93 -6.20
CA LEU A 383 22.27 8.42 -7.56
C LEU A 383 21.75 6.97 -7.60
N GLU A 384 22.30 6.10 -6.76
CA GLU A 384 21.88 4.71 -6.60
C GLU A 384 20.38 4.60 -6.32
N PHE A 385 19.87 5.38 -5.37
CA PHE A 385 18.46 5.38 -5.02
C PHE A 385 17.59 5.88 -6.16
N GLY A 386 17.79 7.12 -6.58
CA GLY A 386 16.77 7.71 -7.43
C GLY A 386 16.90 7.37 -8.91
N GLN A 387 18.10 7.03 -9.43
CA GLN A 387 18.18 6.47 -10.80
C GLN A 387 17.51 5.10 -10.87
N SER A 388 17.81 4.22 -9.90
CA SER A 388 17.25 2.87 -9.90
C SER A 388 15.74 2.89 -9.78
N LYS A 389 15.22 3.73 -8.88
CA LYS A 389 13.79 3.99 -8.73
C LYS A 389 13.15 4.42 -10.04
N LYS A 390 13.64 5.53 -10.59
CA LYS A 390 13.03 6.15 -11.77
C LYS A 390 13.02 5.21 -12.96
N LEU A 391 14.11 4.50 -13.24
CA LEU A 391 14.16 3.55 -14.36
C LEU A 391 13.13 2.42 -14.20
N ILE A 392 13.00 1.86 -12.99
CA ILE A 392 12.03 0.79 -12.74
C ILE A 392 10.60 1.32 -12.83
N GLU A 393 10.31 2.51 -12.28
CA GLU A 393 8.99 3.15 -12.37
C GLU A 393 8.63 3.49 -13.83
N ASP A 394 9.59 3.98 -14.61
CA ASP A 394 9.40 4.34 -16.03
C ASP A 394 9.05 3.13 -16.89
N ILE A 395 9.67 1.97 -16.64
CA ILE A 395 9.38 0.73 -17.35
C ILE A 395 8.09 0.08 -16.83
N SER A 396 7.98 -0.09 -15.51
CA SER A 396 6.88 -0.85 -14.90
C SER A 396 5.56 -0.09 -14.85
N LYS A 397 5.60 1.24 -14.93
CA LYS A 397 4.48 2.15 -14.62
C LYS A 397 3.86 1.89 -13.25
N ARG A 398 4.65 1.33 -12.32
CA ARG A 398 4.26 1.05 -10.94
C ARG A 398 5.19 1.78 -9.98
N GLU A 399 4.65 2.08 -8.81
CA GLU A 399 5.38 2.75 -7.74
C GLU A 399 6.44 1.82 -7.13
N VAL A 400 7.65 2.34 -7.00
CA VAL A 400 8.74 1.68 -6.27
C VAL A 400 8.84 2.31 -4.89
N SER A 401 8.42 1.54 -3.89
CA SER A 401 8.32 1.95 -2.49
C SER A 401 9.31 1.22 -1.58
N SER A 402 10.03 0.23 -2.09
CA SER A 402 10.91 -0.63 -1.30
C SER A 402 12.32 -0.72 -1.89
N PHE A 403 13.31 -0.82 -1.02
CA PHE A 403 14.70 -1.00 -1.38
C PHE A 403 15.31 -2.22 -0.68
N ALA A 404 16.09 -3.05 -1.36
CA ALA A 404 16.90 -4.09 -0.72
C ALA A 404 18.35 -3.65 -0.65
N TYR A 405 18.86 -3.43 0.57
CA TYR A 405 20.24 -2.99 0.76
C TYR A 405 21.21 -4.12 0.37
N PRO A 406 22.21 -3.85 -0.48
CA PRO A 406 23.26 -4.80 -0.78
C PRO A 406 23.90 -5.35 0.50
N SER A 407 23.98 -6.69 0.60
CA SER A 407 24.46 -7.41 1.79
C SER A 407 23.76 -7.03 3.12
N GLY A 408 22.57 -6.43 3.05
CA GLY A 408 21.84 -5.91 4.21
C GLY A 408 22.50 -4.71 4.91
N GLY A 409 23.51 -4.08 4.30
CA GLY A 409 24.29 -2.99 4.88
C GLY A 409 23.52 -1.68 4.92
N VAL A 410 23.08 -1.26 6.12
CA VAL A 410 22.40 0.02 6.33
C VAL A 410 22.87 0.70 7.62
N ASN A 411 22.89 2.03 7.64
CA ASN A 411 23.09 2.85 8.83
C ASN A 411 22.16 4.08 8.78
N ASP A 412 22.16 4.92 9.81
CA ASP A 412 21.24 6.07 9.91
C ASP A 412 21.38 7.05 8.74
N ARG A 413 22.61 7.25 8.23
CA ARG A 413 22.87 8.08 7.04
C ARG A 413 22.13 7.52 5.83
N ILE A 414 22.25 6.22 5.56
CA ILE A 414 21.60 5.56 4.42
C ILE A 414 20.08 5.56 4.58
N MET A 415 19.55 5.31 5.78
CA MET A 415 18.09 5.37 6.03
C MET A 415 17.53 6.77 5.78
N LYS A 416 18.22 7.82 6.24
CA LYS A 416 17.80 9.20 5.99
C LYS A 416 17.72 9.48 4.49
N LEU A 417 18.78 9.14 3.74
CA LEU A 417 18.79 9.29 2.29
C LEU A 417 17.68 8.46 1.63
N ALA A 418 17.48 7.20 2.01
CA ALA A 418 16.39 6.38 1.48
C ALA A 418 15.00 7.01 1.68
N SER A 419 14.76 7.64 2.85
CA SER A 419 13.53 8.39 3.10
C SER A 419 13.37 9.59 2.16
N GLU A 420 14.45 10.37 1.94
CA GLU A 420 14.45 11.53 1.05
C GLU A 420 14.10 11.19 -0.42
N TYR A 421 14.37 9.95 -0.85
CA TYR A 421 13.98 9.43 -2.17
C TYR A 421 12.61 8.73 -2.18
N GLY A 422 11.87 8.81 -1.07
CA GLY A 422 10.51 8.31 -0.98
C GLY A 422 10.43 6.79 -1.06
N TYR A 423 11.41 6.07 -0.51
CA TYR A 423 11.23 4.66 -0.16
C TYR A 423 10.48 4.61 1.16
N LEU A 424 9.53 3.68 1.32
CA LEU A 424 8.86 3.35 2.59
C LEU A 424 9.64 2.25 3.32
N PHE A 425 9.98 1.18 2.58
CA PHE A 425 10.61 -0.01 3.13
C PHE A 425 12.08 -0.16 2.71
N GLY A 426 12.91 -0.70 3.59
CA GLY A 426 14.31 -1.03 3.35
C GLY A 426 14.63 -2.40 3.93
N LEU A 427 15.03 -3.38 3.11
CA LEU A 427 15.27 -4.76 3.54
C LEU A 427 16.74 -4.97 3.92
N THR A 428 16.94 -5.59 5.08
CA THR A 428 18.23 -5.98 5.65
C THR A 428 18.32 -7.50 5.78
N GLN A 429 19.48 -8.03 6.16
CA GLN A 429 19.71 -9.47 6.35
C GLN A 429 19.84 -9.80 7.83
N THR A 430 18.81 -9.48 8.63
CA THR A 430 18.77 -9.83 10.06
C THR A 430 17.74 -10.93 10.33
N PRO A 431 18.04 -11.88 11.24
CA PRO A 431 17.21 -13.06 11.47
C PRO A 431 15.93 -12.81 12.27
N ASP A 432 15.59 -11.54 12.55
CA ASP A 432 14.43 -11.18 13.34
C ASP A 432 13.12 -11.44 12.56
N ARG A 433 12.07 -11.82 13.26
CA ARG A 433 10.73 -12.07 12.67
C ARG A 433 9.68 -11.05 13.08
N LYS A 434 10.08 -10.16 13.99
CA LYS A 434 9.25 -9.11 14.53
C LYS A 434 9.89 -7.78 14.24
N PHE A 435 9.09 -6.82 13.84
CA PHE A 435 9.54 -5.48 13.60
C PHE A 435 8.43 -4.47 13.87
N THR A 436 8.80 -3.22 14.09
CA THR A 436 7.86 -2.12 14.25
C THR A 436 7.86 -1.16 13.07
N ARG A 437 6.92 -0.21 13.04
CA ARG A 437 6.88 0.84 12.00
C ARG A 437 8.18 1.66 11.92
N ALA A 438 8.83 1.89 13.06
CA ALA A 438 10.12 2.57 13.13
C ALA A 438 11.25 1.80 12.44
N GLN A 439 11.07 0.50 12.19
CA GLN A 439 12.03 -0.36 11.50
C GLN A 439 11.68 -0.55 10.02
N PHE A 440 10.70 0.14 9.45
CA PHE A 440 10.35 -0.02 8.02
C PHE A 440 11.52 0.22 7.07
N LEU A 441 12.45 1.14 7.36
CA LEU A 441 13.65 1.33 6.54
C LEU A 441 14.79 0.36 6.83
N ARG A 442 14.56 -0.61 7.73
CA ARG A 442 15.50 -1.66 8.13
C ARG A 442 14.73 -2.94 8.49
N LEU A 443 13.79 -3.32 7.63
CA LEU A 443 13.01 -4.54 7.79
C LEU A 443 13.95 -5.74 7.89
N PRO A 444 13.73 -6.62 8.87
CA PRO A 444 14.48 -7.87 8.93
C PRO A 444 14.03 -8.79 7.80
N SER A 445 14.97 -9.57 7.27
CA SER A 445 14.65 -10.62 6.30
C SER A 445 15.51 -11.85 6.52
N LEU A 446 14.87 -13.00 6.38
CA LEU A 446 15.42 -14.32 6.62
C LEU A 446 16.04 -14.82 5.32
N TYR A 447 17.36 -14.84 5.28
CA TYR A 447 18.10 -15.34 4.14
C TYR A 447 17.91 -16.85 3.98
N VAL A 448 17.46 -17.28 2.80
CA VAL A 448 17.26 -18.69 2.48
C VAL A 448 18.48 -19.24 1.73
N THR A 449 19.15 -20.20 2.35
CA THR A 449 20.30 -20.90 1.75
C THR A 449 19.86 -22.18 1.04
N SER A 450 20.59 -22.62 0.02
CA SER A 450 20.41 -23.93 -0.64
C SER A 450 20.42 -25.16 0.28
N GLY A 451 21.02 -25.07 1.47
CA GLY A 451 21.04 -26.16 2.44
C GLY A 451 19.78 -26.28 3.31
N MET A 452 18.86 -25.32 3.25
CA MET A 452 17.63 -25.35 4.06
C MET A 452 16.63 -26.35 3.49
N THR A 453 16.02 -27.13 4.37
CA THR A 453 14.95 -28.06 4.00
C THR A 453 13.59 -27.38 4.00
N ALA A 454 12.58 -28.02 3.40
CA ALA A 454 11.20 -27.54 3.45
C ALA A 454 10.69 -27.34 4.89
N ASP A 455 11.07 -28.22 5.82
CA ASP A 455 10.68 -28.11 7.23
C ASP A 455 11.36 -26.91 7.91
N ASP A 456 12.61 -26.60 7.54
CA ASP A 456 13.29 -25.41 8.05
C ASP A 456 12.59 -24.13 7.59
N ILE A 457 12.14 -24.07 6.33
CA ILE A 457 11.38 -22.94 5.81
C ILE A 457 10.04 -22.77 6.55
N VAL A 458 9.34 -23.87 6.84
CA VAL A 458 8.10 -23.81 7.63
C VAL A 458 8.38 -23.31 9.05
N LYS A 459 9.44 -23.77 9.70
CA LYS A 459 9.86 -23.26 11.04
C LYS A 459 10.25 -21.79 11.02
N LEU A 460 10.84 -21.30 9.93
CA LEU A 460 11.12 -19.89 9.72
C LEU A 460 9.84 -19.06 9.61
N ALA A 461 8.79 -19.63 9.01
CA ALA A 461 7.49 -18.99 8.80
C ALA A 461 6.50 -19.14 9.97
N GLN A 462 6.84 -19.87 11.04
CA GLN A 462 6.00 -20.10 12.21
C GLN A 462 5.99 -18.93 13.21
#